data_AF-A0A7H4MVV5-F1
#
_entry.id   AF-A0A7H4MVV5-F1
#
_cell.length_a   1.000
_cell.length_b   1.000
_cell.length_c   1.000
_cell.angle_alpha   90.00
_cell.angle_beta   90.00
_cell.angle_gamma   90.00
#
_symmetry.space_group_name_H-M   'P 1'
#
loop_
_entity.id
_entity.type
_entity.pdbx_description
1 polymer ?
#
loop_
_entity_poly.entity_id
_entity_poly.type
_entity_poly.pdbx_seq_one_letter_code
_entity_poly.pdbx_strand_id
1 'polypeptide(L)' 'MDRGEIWLVSLDPIAGHEQSGKRPVLIVSKASFNKLTRLPVVVPITSGGNFARTAGFTVSLEGAGTKNNGRYSLRPAQNH' A
#
# COMPACT_ATOMS: atom_id res chain seq x y z
N MET A 1 -13.29 -3.11 -6.76
CA MET A 1 -12.37 -3.77 -5.80
C MET A 1 -11.64 -4.87 -6.54
N ASP A 2 -10.93 -4.43 -7.57
CA ASP A 2 -10.17 -5.28 -8.47
C ASP A 2 -8.68 -5.15 -8.15
N ARG A 3 -7.92 -6.22 -8.43
CA ARG A 3 -6.48 -6.20 -8.26
C ARG A 3 -5.88 -5.08 -9.12
N GLY A 4 -4.99 -4.28 -8.54
CA GLY A 4 -4.33 -3.19 -9.25
C GLY A 4 -4.99 -1.82 -9.04
N GLU A 5 -6.22 -1.77 -8.52
CA GLU A 5 -6.84 -0.51 -8.16
C GLU A 5 -6.13 0.13 -6.96
N ILE A 6 -6.01 1.47 -6.99
CA ILE A 6 -5.48 2.27 -5.88
C ILE A 6 -6.65 3.00 -5.21
N TRP A 7 -6.78 2.80 -3.90
CA TRP A 7 -7.86 3.38 -3.09
C TRP A 7 -7.27 4.26 -1.99
N LEU A 8 -7.92 5.37 -1.66
CA LEU A 8 -7.56 6.20 -0.51
C LEU A 8 -8.33 5.74 0.72
N VAL A 9 -7.63 5.17 1.71
CA VAL A 9 -8.25 4.58 2.92
C VAL A 9 -7.60 5.13 4.18
N SER A 10 -8.33 5.08 5.30
CA SER A 10 -7.77 5.32 6.64
C SER A 10 -7.23 4.01 7.19
N LEU A 11 -6.01 4.01 7.71
CA LEU A 11 -5.41 2.86 8.41
C LEU A 11 -5.43 3.01 9.94
N ASP A 12 -6.04 4.08 10.44
CA ASP A 12 -6.18 4.30 11.88
C ASP A 12 -7.42 3.57 12.45
N PRO A 13 -7.38 3.15 13.73
CA PRO A 13 -6.24 3.24 14.65
C PRO A 13 -5.17 2.17 14.37
N ILE A 14 -3.93 2.44 14.81
CA ILE A 14 -2.82 1.50 14.72
C ILE A 14 -2.34 1.05 16.09
N ALA A 15 -1.69 -0.10 16.14
CA ALA A 15 -0.88 -0.52 17.28
C ALA A 15 0.62 -0.45 16.93
N GLY A 16 1.44 0.11 17.82
CA GLY A 16 2.90 0.14 17.66
C GLY A 16 3.37 0.94 16.44
N HIS A 17 4.14 0.29 15.55
CA HIS A 17 4.78 0.91 14.38
C HIS A 17 4.13 0.52 13.04
N GLU A 18 2.87 0.06 13.08
CA GLU A 18 2.07 -0.17 11.88
C GLU A 18 1.91 1.11 11.04
N GLN A 19 1.55 0.96 9.76
CA GLN A 19 1.31 2.11 8.90
C GLN A 19 0.00 2.80 9.27
N SER A 20 0.05 4.11 9.55
CA SER A 20 -1.09 4.92 10.01
C SER A 20 -1.54 5.98 9.01
N GLY A 21 -2.66 6.64 9.31
CA GLY A 21 -3.16 7.79 8.57
C GLY A 21 -3.94 7.43 7.30
N LYS A 22 -4.53 8.47 6.70
CA LYS A 22 -5.24 8.37 5.42
C LYS A 22 -4.25 8.39 4.26
N ARG A 23 -4.07 7.26 3.58
CA ARG A 23 -3.09 7.11 2.49
C ARG A 23 -3.58 6.19 1.37
N PRO A 24 -3.01 6.32 0.16
CA PRO A 24 -3.30 5.38 -0.91
C PRO A 24 -2.85 3.96 -0.55
N VAL A 25 -3.63 2.97 -0.97
CA VAL A 25 -3.29 1.54 -0.86
C VAL A 25 -3.54 0.86 -2.19
N LEU A 26 -2.75 -0.16 -2.52
CA LEU A 26 -2.92 -1.00 -3.71
C LEU A 26 -3.66 -2.29 -3.34
N ILE A 27 -4.74 -2.61 -4.06
CA ILE A 27 -5.41 -3.91 -3.92
C ILE A 27 -4.57 -5.01 -4.59
N VAL A 28 -4.13 -6.01 -3.82
CA VAL A 28 -3.32 -7.15 -4.32
C VAL A 28 -4.08 -8.47 -4.40
N SER A 29 -5.23 -8.53 -3.74
CA SER A 29 -6.15 -9.68 -3.70
C SER A 29 -7.00 -9.76 -4.99
N LYS A 30 -7.42 -10.97 -5.38
CA LYS A 30 -8.26 -11.19 -6.57
C LYS A 30 -9.69 -10.69 -6.33
N ALA A 31 -10.36 -10.20 -7.38
CA ALA A 31 -11.74 -9.70 -7.31
C ALA A 31 -12.73 -10.72 -6.75
N SER A 32 -12.58 -12.01 -7.09
CA SER A 32 -13.41 -13.09 -6.54
C SER A 32 -13.26 -13.24 -5.02
N PHE A 33 -12.03 -13.15 -4.51
CA PHE A 33 -11.75 -13.15 -3.07
C PHE A 33 -12.36 -11.93 -2.39
N ASN A 34 -12.21 -10.75 -2.99
CA ASN A 34 -12.73 -9.49 -2.45
C ASN A 34 -14.26 -9.50 -2.38
N LYS A 35 -14.92 -10.04 -3.40
CA LYS A 35 -16.38 -10.17 -3.46
C LYS A 35 -16.90 -11.14 -2.40
N LEU A 36 -16.22 -12.27 -2.22
CA LEU A 36 -16.61 -13.31 -1.26
C LEU A 36 -16.42 -12.84 0.19
N THR A 37 -15.25 -12.29 0.51
CA THR A 37 -14.85 -11.97 1.89
C THR A 37 -15.28 -10.58 2.33
N ARG A 38 -15.51 -9.67 1.37
CA ARG A 38 -15.62 -8.22 1.63
C ARG A 38 -14.39 -7.62 2.32
N LEU A 39 -13.26 -8.33 2.32
CA LEU A 39 -12.02 -7.97 3.01
C LEU A 39 -10.84 -8.04 2.03
N PRO A 40 -10.63 -7.01 1.18
CA PRO A 40 -9.51 -7.03 0.26
C PRO A 40 -8.18 -6.96 1.02
N VAL A 41 -7.21 -7.78 0.61
CA VAL A 41 -5.81 -7.61 0.99
C VAL A 41 -5.22 -6.44 0.21
N VAL A 42 -4.61 -5.50 0.93
CA VAL A 42 -4.03 -4.26 0.38
C VAL A 42 -2.59 -4.06 0.85
N VAL A 43 -1.82 -3.26 0.10
CA VAL A 43 -0.48 -2.82 0.51
C VAL A 43 -0.44 -1.30 0.56
N PRO A 44 -0.01 -0.68 1.69
CA PRO A 44 0.06 0.76 1.82
C PRO A 44 1.15 1.38 0.95
N ILE A 45 0.80 2.50 0.33
CA ILE A 45 1.72 3.32 -0.47
C ILE A 45 2.28 4.43 0.43
N THR A 46 3.60 4.53 0.49
CA THR A 46 4.30 5.58 1.26
C THR A 46 5.17 6.45 0.34
N SER A 47 5.31 7.74 0.64
CA SER A 47 6.34 8.59 0.02
C SER A 47 7.70 8.16 0.60
N GLY A 48 8.63 7.79 -0.27
CA GLY A 48 9.83 7.01 0.10
C GLY A 48 10.68 7.62 1.21
N GLY A 49 11.00 6.79 2.21
CA GLY A 49 12.15 6.94 3.10
C GLY A 49 13.28 5.99 2.69
N ASN A 50 14.53 6.34 2.98
CA ASN A 50 15.73 5.54 2.66
C ASN A 50 15.60 4.05 3.02
N PHE A 51 14.87 3.74 4.08
CA PHE A 51 14.69 2.37 4.59
C PHE A 51 14.08 1.38 3.57
N ALA A 52 13.02 1.77 2.87
CA ALA A 52 12.30 0.83 2.00
C ALA A 52 13.09 0.55 0.70
N ARG A 53 13.93 1.50 0.24
CA ARG A 53 14.86 1.29 -0.88
C ARG A 53 16.00 0.34 -0.50
N THR A 54 16.55 0.49 0.69
CA THR A 54 17.67 -0.34 1.16
C THR A 54 17.24 -1.77 1.51
N ALA A 55 15.99 -1.99 1.91
CA ALA A 55 15.48 -3.30 2.31
C ALA A 55 14.96 -4.20 1.16
N GLY A 56 14.94 -3.73 -0.09
CA GLY A 56 14.58 -4.55 -1.27
C GLY A 56 13.07 -4.78 -1.50
N PHE A 57 12.18 -4.23 -0.67
CA PHE A 57 10.72 -4.38 -0.80
C PHE A 57 10.03 -3.24 -1.57
N THR A 58 10.79 -2.31 -2.14
CA THR A 58 10.25 -1.14 -2.83
C THR A 58 10.06 -1.39 -4.32
N VAL A 59 8.83 -1.21 -4.78
CA VAL A 59 8.49 -1.10 -6.20
C VAL A 59 8.14 0.36 -6.48
N SER A 60 8.84 0.97 -7.45
CA SER A 60 8.51 2.32 -7.90
C SER A 60 7.22 2.31 -8.71
N LEU A 61 6.33 3.27 -8.44
CA LEU A 61 5.16 3.55 -9.29
C LEU A 61 5.44 4.65 -10.33
N GLU A 62 6.70 5.07 -10.46
CA GLU A 62 7.13 6.07 -11.44
C GLU A 62 6.85 5.57 -12.87
N GLY A 63 6.18 6.39 -13.68
CA GLY A 63 5.77 6.02 -15.05
C GLY A 63 4.49 5.17 -15.14
N ALA A 64 3.88 4.74 -14.02
CA ALA A 64 2.66 3.93 -14.02
C ALA A 64 1.36 4.72 -14.28
N GLY A 65 1.45 5.99 -14.69
CA GLY A 65 0.28 6.83 -15.01
C GLY A 65 -0.61 7.20 -13.81
N THR A 66 -0.12 7.03 -12.58
CA THR A 66 -0.85 7.47 -11.38
C THR A 66 -0.89 8.99 -11.30
N LYS A 67 -2.04 9.60 -10.95
CA LYS A 67 -2.26 11.07 -10.91
C LYS A 67 -1.22 11.87 -10.10
N ASN A 68 -0.42 11.20 -9.27
CA ASN A 68 0.71 11.78 -8.57
C ASN A 68 1.99 11.10 -9.05
N ASN A 69 2.90 11.83 -9.70
CA ASN A 69 4.25 11.40 -10.12
C ASN A 69 5.21 11.13 -8.93
N GLY A 70 4.67 10.74 -7.78
CA GLY A 70 5.42 10.52 -6.56
C GLY A 70 6.16 9.19 -6.61
N ARG A 71 7.43 9.18 -6.18
CA ARG A 71 8.19 7.95 -5.97
C ARG A 71 7.60 7.25 -4.75
N TYR A 72 6.76 6.25 -5.02
CA TYR A 72 6.05 5.49 -4.01
C TYR A 72 6.84 4.24 -3.62
N SER A 73 6.83 3.94 -2.32
CA SER A 73 7.60 2.86 -1.70
C SER A 73 6.67 2.00 -0.86
N LEU A 74 6.76 0.67 -0.99
CA LEU A 74 6.06 -0.25 -0.11
C LEU A 74 6.94 -0.45 1.13
N ARG A 75 6.45 -0.09 2.31
CA ARG A 75 7.13 -0.37 3.58
C ARG A 75 6.52 -1.63 4.19
N PRO A 76 7.30 -2.69 4.47
CA PRO A 76 6.80 -3.82 5.23
C PRO A 76 6.42 -3.37 6.65
N ALA A 77 5.34 -3.93 7.20
CA ALA A 77 5.04 -3.79 8.62
C ALA A 77 6.22 -4.34 9.41
N GLN A 78 6.95 -3.48 10.11
CA GLN A 78 8.07 -3.91 10.95
C GLN A 78 7.47 -4.45 12.26
N ASN A 79 7.43 -5.78 12.38
CA ASN A 79 7.17 -6.44 13.65
C ASN A 79 8.52 -6.76 14.30
N HIS A 80 8.78 -6.17 15.47
CA HIS A 80 9.72 -6.67 16.47
C HIS A 80 8.91 -7.02 17.71
#